data_AF-A0A9D1E0H5-F1
#
_entry.id   AF-A0A9D1E0H5-F1
#
_cell.length_a   1.000
_cell.length_b   1.000
_cell.length_c   1.000
_cell.angle_alpha   90.00
_cell.angle_beta   90.00
_cell.angle_gamma   90.00
#
_symmetry.space_group_name_H-M   'P 1'
#
loop_
_entity.id
_entity.type
_entity.pdbx_description
1 polymer ?
#
loop_
_entity_poly.entity_id
_entity_poly.type
_entity_poly.pdbx_seq_one_letter_code
_entity_poly.pdbx_strand_id
1 'polypeptide(L)' 'MLVVSSREFRANQKNYLDMVDAGQELLIHRGKNRSYRIVPVSEEDVLVSREYLMEPDAEYARALSFDEFKERA' A
#
# COMPACT_ATOMS: atom_id res chain seq x y z
N MET A 1 -15.08 3.73 -10.96
CA MET A 1 -15.17 2.61 -10.01
C MET A 1 -15.62 1.35 -10.75
N LEU A 2 -14.75 0.34 -10.85
CA LEU A 2 -15.02 -0.95 -11.47
C LEU A 2 -15.34 -1.99 -10.40
N VAL A 3 -16.41 -2.78 -10.57
CA VAL A 3 -16.81 -3.81 -9.60
C VAL A 3 -16.62 -5.19 -10.20
N VAL A 4 -15.81 -6.03 -9.55
CA VAL A 4 -15.45 -7.37 -10.04
C VAL A 4 -15.69 -8.43 -8.99
N SER A 5 -15.94 -9.66 -9.43
CA SER A 5 -15.99 -10.78 -8.49
C SER A 5 -14.60 -11.17 -8.01
N SER A 6 -14.50 -11.77 -6.82
CA SER A 6 -13.20 -12.29 -6.35
C SER A 6 -12.58 -13.37 -7.25
N ARG A 7 -13.40 -14.08 -8.05
CA ARG A 7 -12.91 -15.09 -9.00
C ARG A 7 -12.26 -14.40 -10.20
N GLU A 8 -12.95 -13.41 -10.75
CA GLU A 8 -12.50 -12.63 -11.89
C GLU A 8 -11.23 -11.83 -11.56
N PHE A 9 -11.18 -11.19 -10.39
CA PHE A 9 -9.98 -10.51 -9.91
C PHE A 9 -8.77 -11.43 -9.87
N ARG A 10 -8.93 -12.67 -9.36
CA ARG A 10 -7.82 -13.64 -9.31
C ARG A 10 -7.35 -14.08 -10.69
N ALA A 11 -8.25 -14.17 -11.66
CA ALA A 11 -7.92 -14.59 -13.02
C ALA A 11 -7.18 -13.50 -13.81
N ASN A 12 -7.48 -12.22 -13.56
CA ASN A 12 -6.93 -11.07 -14.30
C ASN A 12 -6.22 -10.07 -13.39
N GLN A 13 -5.57 -10.55 -12.32
CA GLN A 13 -5.05 -9.71 -11.24
C GLN A 13 -4.16 -8.58 -11.75
N LYS A 14 -3.18 -8.90 -12.61
CA LYS A 14 -2.24 -7.92 -13.16
C LYS A 14 -2.97 -6.75 -13.85
N ASN A 15 -3.92 -7.05 -14.74
CA ASN A 15 -4.63 -6.03 -15.50
C ASN A 15 -5.40 -5.07 -14.59
N TYR A 16 -6.02 -5.59 -13.53
CA TYR A 16 -6.73 -4.74 -12.58
C TYR A 16 -5.80 -3.88 -11.73
N LEU A 17 -4.62 -4.39 -11.36
CA LEU A 17 -3.62 -3.57 -10.67
C LEU A 17 -3.06 -2.48 -11.59
N ASP A 18 -2.76 -2.79 -12.85
CA ASP A 18 -2.34 -1.79 -13.84
C ASP A 18 -3.40 -0.67 -14.00
N MET A 19 -4.69 -1.01 -13.92
CA MET A 19 -5.79 -0.03 -13.96
C MET A 19 -5.84 0.83 -12.69
N VAL A 20 -5.56 0.24 -11.51
CA VAL A 20 -5.47 0.96 -10.25
C VAL A 20 -4.30 1.94 -10.27
N ASP A 21 -3.15 1.52 -10.80
CA ASP A 21 -1.98 2.37 -10.98
C ASP A 21 -2.27 3.54 -11.94
N ALA A 22 -3.15 3.33 -12.94
CA ALA A 22 -3.65 4.38 -13.82
C ALA A 22 -4.71 5.31 -13.17
N GLY A 23 -4.97 5.16 -11.86
CA GLY A 23 -5.88 6.00 -11.08
C GLY A 23 -7.34 5.51 -11.06
N GLN A 24 -7.64 4.30 -11.52
CA GLN A 24 -8.99 3.75 -11.46
C GLN A 24 -9.26 3.03 -10.14
N GLU A 25 -10.38 3.34 -9.49
CA GLU A 25 -10.81 2.58 -8.30
C GLU A 25 -11.41 1.21 -8.66
N LEU A 26 -10.96 0.17 -7.95
CA LEU A 26 -11.46 -1.20 -8.07
C LEU A 26 -12.17 -1.65 -6.79
N LEU A 27 -13.37 -2.24 -6.93
CA LEU A 27 -14.12 -2.87 -5.86
C LEU A 27 -14.26 -4.38 -6.13
N ILE A 28 -13.72 -5.20 -5.24
CA ILE A 28 -13.81 -6.66 -5.32
C ILE A 28 -14.95 -7.13 -4.43
N HIS A 29 -15.94 -7.79 -5.02
CA HIS A 29 -17.06 -8.41 -4.31
C HIS A 29 -16.82 -9.91 -4.06
N ARG A 30 -16.99 -10.37 -2.82
CA ARG A 30 -16.75 -11.75 -2.37
C ARG A 30 -17.96 -12.34 -1.62
N GLY A 31 -18.97 -12.77 -2.36
CA GLY A 31 -20.18 -13.37 -1.81
C GLY A 31 -20.99 -12.38 -0.97
N LYS A 32 -21.93 -12.85 -0.15
CA LYS A 32 -22.82 -11.95 0.61
C LYS A 32 -22.02 -11.04 1.57
N ASN A 33 -22.18 -9.74 1.38
CA ASN A 33 -21.70 -8.65 2.24
C ASN A 33 -20.18 -8.56 2.47
N ARG A 34 -19.35 -9.07 1.57
CA ARG A 34 -17.89 -8.80 1.62
C ARG A 34 -17.47 -8.08 0.36
N SER A 35 -17.03 -6.85 0.52
CA SER A 35 -16.45 -6.06 -0.56
C SER A 35 -15.15 -5.43 -0.09
N TYR A 36 -14.16 -5.38 -0.97
CA TYR A 36 -12.85 -4.81 -0.71
C TYR A 36 -12.58 -3.75 -1.76
N ARG A 37 -12.06 -2.59 -1.36
CA ARG A 37 -11.59 -1.56 -2.30
C ARG A 37 -10.08 -1.69 -2.45
N ILE A 38 -9.59 -1.67 -3.69
CA ILE A 38 -8.16 -1.57 -3.99
C ILE A 38 -7.89 -0.16 -4.48
N VAL A 39 -6.93 0.49 -3.83
CA VAL A 39 -6.38 1.82 -4.16
C VAL A 39 -4.85 1.72 -4.09
N PRO A 40 -4.11 2.57 -4.84
CA PRO A 40 -2.67 2.65 -4.69
C PRO A 40 -2.32 3.14 -3.28
N VAL A 41 -1.19 2.67 -2.75
CA VAL A 41 -0.65 3.17 -1.48
C VAL A 41 0.19 4.41 -1.80
N SER A 42 -0.10 5.53 -1.15
CA SER A 42 0.69 6.76 -1.19
C SER A 42 1.58 6.89 0.05
N GLU A 43 2.53 7.83 0.05
CA GLU A 43 3.35 8.14 1.23
C GLU A 43 2.50 8.61 2.42
N GLU A 44 1.29 9.09 2.15
CA GLU A 44 0.33 9.55 3.16
C GLU A 44 -0.49 8.38 3.76
N ASP A 45 -0.53 7.24 3.07
CA ASP A 45 -1.17 5.99 3.52
C ASP A 45 -0.26 5.29 4.55
N VAL A 46 -0.04 5.96 5.68
CA VAL A 46 0.71 5.39 6.79
C VAL A 46 -0.15 4.29 7.44
N LEU A 47 0.34 3.05 7.40
CA LEU A 47 -0.28 1.89 8.08
C LEU A 47 -0.32 2.03 9.61
N VAL A 48 0.37 3.05 10.14
CA VAL A 48 0.47 3.37 11.55
C VAL A 48 -0.14 4.76 11.74
N SER A 49 -0.98 4.93 12.76
CA SER A 49 -1.55 6.24 13.09
C SER A 49 -0.43 7.26 13.27
N ARG A 50 -0.60 8.49 12.74
CA ARG A 50 0.41 9.56 12.84
C ARG A 50 0.81 9.86 14.28
N GLU A 51 -0.04 9.55 15.25
CA GLU A 51 0.26 9.70 16.68
C GLU A 51 1.39 8.79 17.17
N TYR A 52 1.69 7.70 16.45
CA TYR A 52 2.81 6.80 16.74
C TYR A 52 4.06 7.13 15.91
N LEU A 53 3.97 8.10 14.99
CA LEU A 53 5.15 8.64 14.32
C LEU A 53 5.82 9.61 15.28
N MET A 54 6.93 9.17 15.88
CA MET A 54 7.78 10.07 16.67
C MET A 54 8.41 11.12 15.75
N GLU A 55 8.51 12.36 16.21
CA GLU A 55 9.31 13.35 15.51
C GLU A 55 10.78 12.91 15.49
N PRO A 56 11.52 13.17 14.40
CA PRO A 56 12.95 12.88 14.33
C PRO A 56 13.68 13.52 15.52
N ASP A 57 14.26 12.69 16.38
CA ASP A 57 15.03 13.13 17.53
C ASP A 57 16.53 13.25 17.21
N ALA A 58 17.32 13.68 18.19
CA ALA A 58 18.76 13.82 18.04
C ALA A 58 19.49 12.49 17.79
N GLU A 59 18.89 11.33 18.09
CA GLU A 59 19.43 10.02 17.76
C GLU A 59 19.15 9.65 16.30
N TYR A 60 17.96 9.97 15.77
CA TYR A 60 17.64 9.79 14.35
C TYR A 60 18.62 10.54 13.45
N ALA A 61 18.99 11.77 13.79
CA ALA A 61 19.99 12.55 13.03
C ALA A 61 21.41 11.95 13.05
N ARG A 62 21.70 11.07 14.01
CA ARG A 62 22.98 10.37 14.16
C ARG A 62 22.92 8.92 13.67
N ALA A 63 21.74 8.44 13.27
CA ALA A 63 21.57 7.10 12.75
C ALA A 63 22.25 6.96 11.39
N LEU A 64 22.94 5.85 11.19
CA LEU A 64 23.45 5.46 9.88
C LEU A 64 22.26 5.01 9.02
N SER A 65 22.24 5.45 7.76
CA SER A 65 21.31 4.90 6.79
C SER A 65 21.59 3.41 6.55
N PHE A 66 20.59 2.69 6.05
CA PHE A 66 20.72 1.26 5.77
C PHE A 66 21.85 0.95 4.77
N ASP A 67 22.04 1.83 3.78
CA ASP A 67 23.11 1.70 2.80
C ASP A 67 24.49 1.94 3.43
N GLU A 68 24.64 2.97 4.27
CA GLU A 68 25.89 3.23 5.00
C GLU A 68 26.23 2.12 6.01
N PHE A 69 25.22 1.52 6.65
CA PHE A 69 25.42 0.35 7.50
C PHE A 69 25.96 -0.84 6.70
N LYS A 70 25.40 -1.08 5.51
CA LYS A 70 25.77 -2.19 4.63
C LYS A 70 27.19 -2.06 4.08
N GLU A 71 27.68 -0.84 3.87
CA GLU A 71 29.07 -0.58 3.46
C GLU A 71 30.10 -0.76 4.58
N ARG A 72 29.66 -0.69 5.85
CA ARG A 72 30.53 -0.84 7.03
C ARG A 72 30.54 -2.25 7.63
N ALA A 73 29.68 -3.15 7.15
CA ALA A 73 29.56 -4.54 7.59
C ALA A 73 30.37 -5.49 6.69
#